data_AF-A0AAW6IVB6-F1
#
_entry.id   AF-A0AAW6IVB6-F1
#
_cell.length_a   1.000
_cell.length_b   1.000
_cell.length_c   1.000
_cell.angle_alpha   90.00
_cell.angle_beta   90.00
_cell.angle_gamma   90.00
#
_symmetry.space_group_name_H-M   'P 1'
#
loop_
_entity.id
_entity.type
_entity.pdbx_description
1 polymer ?
#
loop_
_entity_poly.entity_id
_entity_poly.type
_entity_poly.pdbx_seq_one_letter_code
_entity_poly.pdbx_strand_id
1 'polypeptide(L)'
;METFKASVQYNDLLGTAAADKADMEHASKWLEEKGHISEDEYVLGISMWAGENHGAHRDPVSVKFVVSGLNGYSNIPEMIEATKHDLNVKEIRVEMTVAEFFALFKRFEVTLSNKGLLEGTTYSTTE
;
A
#
# COMPACT_ATOMS: atom_id res chain seq x y z
N MET A 1 18.39 4.97 -2.74
CA MET A 1 17.75 3.76 -2.20
C MET A 1 16.55 4.21 -1.40
N GLU A 2 15.37 3.70 -1.73
CA GLU A 2 14.12 4.02 -1.06
C GLU A 2 13.77 2.87 -0.10
N THR A 3 13.30 3.19 1.10
CA THR A 3 12.78 2.18 2.03
C THR A 3 11.27 2.13 1.90
N PHE A 4 10.70 0.97 1.55
CA PHE A 4 9.26 0.78 1.53
C PHE A 4 8.72 0.61 2.97
N LYS A 5 8.45 1.74 3.63
CA LYS A 5 7.96 1.79 5.02
C LYS A 5 7.12 3.04 5.23
N ALA A 6 5.98 2.90 5.92
CA ALA A 6 5.17 4.04 6.34
C ALA A 6 5.94 4.92 7.34
N SER A 7 5.90 6.24 7.13
CA SER A 7 6.41 7.21 8.10
C SER A 7 5.74 8.57 7.93
N VAL A 8 5.66 9.30 9.04
CA VAL A 8 5.25 10.71 9.11
C VAL A 8 6.23 11.47 10.01
N GLN A 9 6.06 12.79 10.14
CA GLN A 9 7.01 13.67 10.81
C GLN A 9 7.40 13.22 12.22
N TYR A 10 6.43 12.75 13.03
CA TYR A 10 6.67 12.41 14.44
C TYR A 10 6.47 10.93 14.78
N ASN A 11 5.81 10.15 13.91
CA ASN A 11 5.51 8.73 14.13
C ASN A 11 4.92 8.46 15.53
N ASP A 12 3.96 9.27 15.97
CA ASP A 12 3.35 9.14 17.30
C ASP A 12 2.48 7.89 17.43
N LEU A 13 1.81 7.55 16.34
CA LEU A 13 1.09 6.31 16.17
C LEU A 13 1.80 5.47 15.10
N LEU A 14 2.05 4.21 15.43
CA LEU A 14 2.65 3.22 14.54
C LEU A 14 1.82 1.95 14.61
N GLY A 15 1.81 1.19 13.52
CA GLY A 15 1.15 -0.10 13.49
C GLY A 15 1.22 -0.76 12.14
N THR A 16 0.22 -1.60 11.87
CA THR A 16 0.19 -2.45 10.67
C THR A 16 -1.06 -2.17 9.84
N ALA A 17 -1.02 -2.63 8.59
CA ALA A 17 -2.18 -2.64 7.71
C ALA A 17 -2.31 -4.03 7.08
N ALA A 18 -3.54 -4.46 6.88
CA ALA A 18 -3.87 -5.68 6.16
C ALA A 18 -4.99 -5.42 5.17
N ALA A 19 -4.93 -6.07 4.01
CA ALA A 19 -5.96 -5.95 3.00
C ALA A 19 -6.15 -7.23 2.19
N ASP A 20 -7.42 -7.54 1.90
CA ASP A 20 -7.78 -8.60 0.96
C ASP A 20 -7.82 -8.02 -0.46
N LYS A 21 -7.21 -8.73 -1.43
CA LYS A 21 -7.28 -8.37 -2.84
C LYS A 21 -8.74 -8.43 -3.32
N ALA A 22 -9.22 -7.36 -3.96
CA ALA A 22 -10.53 -7.36 -4.60
C ALA A 22 -10.53 -8.24 -5.86
N ASP A 23 -11.58 -9.04 -6.05
CA ASP A 23 -11.66 -9.99 -7.16
C ASP A 23 -11.75 -9.25 -8.51
N MET A 24 -12.61 -8.22 -8.61
CA MET A 24 -12.87 -7.50 -9.87
C MET A 24 -12.29 -6.09 -9.96
N GLU A 25 -11.94 -5.44 -8.86
CA GLU A 25 -11.51 -4.02 -8.83
C GLU A 25 -10.29 -3.87 -7.91
N HIS A 26 -9.17 -4.51 -8.26
CA HIS A 26 -7.92 -4.41 -7.49
C HIS A 26 -6.94 -3.44 -8.14
N ALA A 27 -5.93 -3.01 -7.38
CA ALA A 27 -4.94 -2.00 -7.78
C ALA A 27 -4.33 -2.21 -9.19
N SER A 28 -3.91 -3.43 -9.56
CA SER A 28 -3.37 -3.69 -10.91
C SER A 28 -4.39 -3.36 -12.00
N LYS A 29 -5.63 -3.86 -11.87
CA LYS A 29 -6.70 -3.61 -12.85
C LYS A 29 -7.04 -2.12 -12.94
N TRP A 30 -7.15 -1.44 -11.79
CA TRP A 30 -7.38 0.01 -11.77
C TRP A 30 -6.27 0.78 -12.51
N LEU A 31 -5.00 0.41 -12.30
CA LEU A 31 -3.87 1.02 -12.98
C LEU A 31 -3.86 0.73 -14.49
N GLU A 32 -4.21 -0.49 -14.88
CA GLU A 32 -4.30 -0.92 -16.28
C GLU A 32 -5.42 -0.15 -17.02
N GLU A 33 -6.62 -0.08 -16.44
CA GLU A 33 -7.76 0.66 -17.00
C GLU A 33 -7.48 2.16 -17.16
N LYS A 34 -6.60 2.73 -16.31
CA LYS A 34 -6.13 4.12 -16.40
C LYS A 34 -4.91 4.30 -17.30
N GLY A 35 -4.38 3.22 -17.89
CA GLY A 35 -3.23 3.25 -18.80
C GLY A 35 -1.89 3.51 -18.11
N HIS A 36 -1.78 3.22 -16.82
CA HIS A 36 -0.54 3.40 -16.06
C HIS A 36 0.41 2.21 -16.15
N ILE A 37 -0.14 1.00 -16.35
CA ILE A 37 0.62 -0.25 -16.49
C ILE A 37 0.08 -1.10 -17.64
N SER A 38 0.89 -2.05 -18.11
CA SER A 38 0.48 -3.12 -19.04
C SER A 38 0.02 -4.39 -18.30
N GLU A 39 -0.62 -5.31 -19.03
CA GLU A 39 -1.13 -6.59 -18.50
C GLU A 39 -0.06 -7.49 -17.86
N ASP A 40 1.23 -7.29 -18.20
CA ASP A 40 2.37 -8.04 -17.70
C ASP A 40 3.10 -7.36 -16.52
N GLU A 41 2.60 -6.21 -16.05
CA GLU A 41 3.09 -5.50 -14.87
C GLU A 41 2.19 -5.76 -13.64
N TYR A 42 2.81 -5.93 -12.48
CA TYR A 42 2.13 -6.28 -11.24
C TYR A 42 2.42 -5.29 -10.12
N VAL A 43 1.42 -5.02 -9.27
CA VAL A 43 1.59 -4.20 -8.07
C VAL A 43 2.26 -5.03 -6.98
N LEU A 44 3.44 -4.58 -6.56
CA LEU A 44 4.23 -5.18 -5.48
C LEU A 44 3.96 -4.51 -4.12
N GLY A 45 3.58 -3.23 -4.14
CA GLY A 45 3.34 -2.46 -2.92
C GLY A 45 2.49 -1.22 -3.18
N ILE A 46 1.73 -0.83 -2.16
CA ILE A 46 0.88 0.35 -2.16
C ILE A 46 1.21 1.18 -0.93
N SER A 47 1.43 2.48 -1.11
CA SER A 47 1.61 3.44 -0.03
C SER A 47 0.63 4.59 -0.23
N MET A 48 -0.19 4.87 0.78
CA MET A 48 -1.09 6.02 0.80
C MET A 48 -0.55 7.05 1.81
N TRP A 49 -0.54 8.31 1.41
CA TRP A 49 -0.20 9.43 2.25
C TRP A 49 -1.35 10.44 2.25
N ALA A 50 -1.94 10.63 3.42
CA ALA A 50 -2.86 11.72 3.70
C ALA A 50 -2.05 12.84 4.35
N GLY A 51 -2.11 14.05 3.78
CA GLY A 51 -1.29 15.17 4.21
C GLY A 51 -1.60 15.75 5.59
N GLU A 52 -1.09 16.94 5.85
CA GLU A 52 -1.35 17.63 7.12
C GLU A 52 -2.83 17.96 7.26
N ASN A 53 -3.48 17.36 8.26
CA ASN A 53 -4.90 17.56 8.55
C ASN A 53 -5.06 18.21 9.92
N HIS A 54 -5.86 19.28 10.02
CA HIS A 54 -6.19 19.97 11.27
C HIS A 54 -7.63 19.68 11.70
N GLY A 55 -7.96 18.40 11.90
CA GLY A 55 -9.28 17.95 12.37
C GLY A 55 -10.32 17.66 11.28
N ALA A 56 -9.97 17.86 10.01
CA ALA A 56 -10.75 17.37 8.87
C ALA A 56 -9.79 16.99 7.74
N HIS A 57 -10.09 15.88 7.06
CA HIS A 57 -9.40 15.50 5.83
C HIS A 57 -10.14 16.06 4.61
N ARG A 58 -9.39 16.36 3.55
CA ARG A 58 -9.94 16.71 2.23
C ARG A 58 -9.22 15.88 1.19
N ASP A 59 -9.99 15.23 0.33
CA ASP A 59 -9.45 14.60 -0.86
C ASP A 59 -8.68 15.61 -1.72
N PRO A 60 -7.69 15.16 -2.50
CA PRO A 60 -7.24 13.76 -2.62
C PRO A 60 -6.21 13.32 -1.58
N VAL A 61 -6.00 12.01 -1.51
CA VAL A 61 -4.79 11.40 -0.93
C VAL A 61 -3.79 11.07 -2.02
N SER A 62 -2.50 11.15 -1.68
CA SER A 62 -1.42 10.75 -2.59
C SER A 62 -1.17 9.26 -2.45
N VAL A 63 -1.25 8.52 -3.55
CA VAL A 63 -1.06 7.06 -3.58
C VAL A 63 0.10 6.72 -4.49
N LYS A 64 1.06 5.98 -3.93
CA LYS A 64 2.20 5.43 -4.63
C LYS A 64 2.04 3.93 -4.81
N PHE A 65 2.09 3.48 -6.05
CA PHE A 65 2.19 2.08 -6.43
C PHE A 65 3.63 1.75 -6.80
N VAL A 66 4.14 0.65 -6.27
CA VAL A 66 5.41 0.04 -6.69
C VAL A 66 5.05 -1.11 -7.60
N VAL A 67 5.49 -1.06 -8.86
CA VAL A 67 5.14 -2.05 -9.88
C VAL A 67 6.38 -2.66 -10.53
N SER A 68 6.25 -3.91 -10.98
CA SER A 68 7.28 -4.57 -11.80
C SER A 68 6.66 -5.66 -12.65
N GLY A 69 7.26 -5.93 -13.81
CA GLY A 69 6.96 -7.13 -14.60
C GLY A 69 7.70 -8.35 -14.06
N LEU A 70 7.43 -9.54 -14.63
CA LEU A 70 8.09 -10.77 -14.20
C LEU A 70 9.54 -10.91 -14.66
N ASN A 71 10.03 -10.11 -15.62
CA ASN A 71 11.44 -10.08 -16.05
C ASN A 71 12.07 -11.46 -16.32
N GLY A 72 11.28 -12.41 -16.86
CA GLY A 72 11.72 -13.78 -17.16
C GLY A 72 11.58 -14.79 -16.01
N TYR A 73 11.10 -14.38 -14.84
CA TYR A 73 10.74 -15.26 -13.72
C TYR A 73 9.31 -15.82 -13.87
N SER A 74 9.00 -16.90 -13.15
CA SER A 74 7.70 -17.58 -13.27
C SER A 74 6.61 -16.90 -12.44
N ASN A 75 6.98 -16.21 -11.36
CA ASN A 75 6.07 -15.49 -10.47
C ASN A 75 6.80 -14.39 -9.65
N ILE A 76 6.01 -13.52 -9.01
CA ILE A 76 6.53 -12.39 -8.21
C ILE A 76 7.39 -12.85 -7.02
N PRO A 77 6.97 -13.82 -6.17
CA PRO A 77 7.81 -14.31 -5.09
C PRO A 77 9.20 -14.78 -5.54
N GLU A 78 9.27 -15.54 -6.64
CA GLU A 78 10.52 -16.00 -7.24
C GLU A 78 11.41 -14.82 -7.66
N MET A 79 10.84 -13.84 -8.37
CA MET A 79 11.56 -12.64 -8.78
C MET A 79 12.13 -11.87 -7.57
N ILE A 80 11.33 -11.65 -6.53
CA ILE A 80 11.75 -10.91 -5.34
C ILE A 80 12.89 -11.64 -4.63
N GLU A 81 12.78 -12.96 -4.44
CA GLU A 81 13.84 -13.75 -3.80
C GLU A 81 15.13 -13.76 -4.62
N ALA A 82 15.04 -13.80 -5.96
CA ALA A 82 16.20 -13.81 -6.84
C ALA A 82 16.92 -12.46 -6.92
N THR A 83 16.18 -11.35 -6.84
CA THR A 83 16.73 -9.98 -6.98
C THR A 83 17.13 -9.34 -5.64
N LYS A 84 16.55 -9.79 -4.53
CA LYS A 84 16.83 -9.32 -3.16
C LYS A 84 16.87 -7.80 -3.04
N HIS A 85 18.07 -7.22 -2.99
CA HIS A 85 18.32 -5.80 -2.77
C HIS A 85 18.39 -4.96 -4.04
N ASP A 86 18.47 -5.59 -5.22
CA ASP A 86 18.53 -4.94 -6.54
C ASP A 86 17.21 -5.11 -7.31
N LEU A 87 16.08 -5.07 -6.59
CA LEU A 87 14.77 -5.10 -7.21
C LEU A 87 14.54 -3.79 -8.00
N ASN A 88 14.62 -3.86 -9.33
CA ASN A 88 14.30 -2.75 -10.20
C ASN A 88 12.77 -2.64 -10.37
N VAL A 89 12.21 -1.55 -9.89
CA VAL A 89 10.76 -1.29 -9.85
C VAL A 89 10.43 0.05 -10.48
N LYS A 90 9.23 0.15 -11.04
CA LYS A 90 8.63 1.41 -11.49
C LYS A 90 7.74 1.95 -10.37
N GLU A 91 7.87 3.23 -10.07
CA GLU A 91 6.97 3.93 -9.14
C GLU A 91 5.93 4.71 -9.93
N ILE A 92 4.65 4.51 -9.60
CA ILE A 92 3.54 5.28 -10.15
C ILE A 92 2.91 6.05 -9.00
N ARG A 93 2.83 7.38 -9.13
CA ARG A 93 2.15 8.26 -8.17
C ARG A 93 0.88 8.79 -8.79
N VAL A 94 -0.22 8.67 -8.08
CA VAL A 94 -1.52 9.19 -8.47
C VAL A 94 -2.18 9.87 -7.28
N GLU A 95 -3.09 10.79 -7.57
CA GLU A 95 -4.00 11.37 -6.59
C GLU A 95 -5.36 10.68 -6.76
N MET A 96 -5.97 10.27 -5.67
CA MET A 96 -7.31 9.70 -5.66
C MET A 96 -8.05 10.07 -4.39
N THR A 97 -9.37 9.97 -4.39
CA THR A 97 -10.17 10.14 -3.18
C THR A 97 -9.92 8.98 -2.21
N VAL A 98 -10.17 9.21 -0.91
CA VAL A 98 -10.13 8.14 0.11
C VAL A 98 -11.11 7.01 -0.25
N ALA A 99 -12.26 7.34 -0.83
CA ALA A 99 -13.24 6.37 -1.28
C ALA A 99 -12.71 5.50 -2.43
N GLU A 100 -12.07 6.09 -3.44
CA GLU A 100 -11.43 5.35 -4.52
C GLU A 100 -10.28 4.46 -4.01
N PHE A 101 -9.48 4.96 -3.06
CA PHE A 101 -8.42 4.16 -2.45
C PHE A 101 -8.97 2.91 -1.76
N PHE A 102 -10.01 3.06 -0.94
CA PHE A 102 -10.62 1.92 -0.26
C PHE A 102 -11.34 0.97 -1.21
N ALA A 103 -11.81 1.44 -2.37
CA ALA A 103 -12.42 0.59 -3.39
C ALA A 103 -11.43 -0.42 -4.01
N LEU A 104 -10.12 -0.22 -3.88
CA LEU A 104 -9.09 -1.15 -4.37
C LEU A 104 -9.02 -2.48 -3.60
N PHE A 105 -9.69 -2.56 -2.45
CA PHE A 105 -9.59 -3.68 -1.52
C PHE A 105 -10.97 -4.29 -1.25
N LYS A 106 -11.01 -5.61 -1.05
CA LYS A 106 -12.24 -6.28 -0.58
C LYS A 106 -12.50 -6.02 0.90
N ARG A 107 -11.41 -5.96 1.67
CA ARG A 107 -11.36 -5.62 3.10
C ARG A 107 -10.05 -4.88 3.35
N PHE A 108 -10.08 -3.89 4.23
CA PHE A 108 -8.92 -3.09 4.61
C PHE A 108 -8.99 -2.79 6.10
N GLU A 109 -7.90 -3.04 6.82
CA GLU A 109 -7.77 -2.76 8.24
C GLU A 109 -6.43 -2.08 8.52
N VAL A 110 -6.45 -1.11 9.43
CA VAL A 110 -5.26 -0.44 9.96
C VAL A 110 -5.34 -0.45 11.47
N THR A 111 -4.28 -0.94 12.10
CA THR A 111 -4.04 -0.79 13.54
C THR A 111 -3.01 0.29 13.75
N LEU A 112 -3.24 1.12 14.77
CA LEU A 112 -2.31 2.13 15.20
C LEU A 112 -2.33 2.19 16.72
N SER A 113 -1.16 2.15 17.32
CA SER A 113 -1.00 2.31 18.75
C SER A 113 0.13 3.29 19.07
N ASN A 114 0.11 3.85 20.28
CA ASN A 114 1.13 4.79 20.75
C ASN A 114 2.51 4.17 20.57
N LYS A 115 3.31 4.74 19.66
CA LYS A 115 4.63 4.20 19.27
C LYS A 115 4.64 2.69 18.95
N GLY A 116 3.51 2.11 18.54
CA GLY A 116 3.38 0.68 18.21
C GLY A 116 3.27 -0.24 19.43
N LEU A 117 2.95 0.28 20.62
CA LEU A 117 2.96 -0.49 21.87
C LEU A 117 1.94 -1.63 21.96
N LEU A 118 0.87 -1.62 21.16
CA LEU A 118 -0.16 -2.67 21.17
C LEU A 118 -0.08 -3.62 19.96
N GLU A 119 0.85 -3.41 19.03
CA GLU A 119 0.93 -4.25 17.83
C GLU A 119 1.25 -5.70 18.19
N GLY A 120 0.41 -6.63 17.73
CA GLY A 120 0.54 -8.07 18.04
C GLY A 120 0.24 -8.43 19.50
N THR A 121 -0.26 -7.49 20.31
CA THR A 121 -0.57 -7.74 21.72
C THR A 121 -2.04 -8.17 21.89
N THR A 122 -2.27 -9.30 22.55
CA THR A 122 -3.61 -9.70 23.00
C THR A 122 -3.99 -8.94 24.27
N TYR A 123 -5.15 -8.30 24.27
CA TYR A 123 -5.70 -7.61 25.44
C TYR A 123 -7.13 -8.08 25.73
N SER A 124 -7.57 -7.89 26.97
CA SER A 124 -8.97 -8.11 27.37
C SER A 124 -9.66 -6.77 27.54
N THR A 125 -10.91 -6.68 27.11
CA THR A 125 -11.75 -5.50 27.30
C THR A 125 -12.62 -5.68 28.54
N THR A 126 -12.76 -4.63 29.33
CA THR A 126 -13.82 -4.53 30.34
C THR A 126 -14.93 -3.66 29.76
N GLU A 127 -16.19 -4.07 29.91
CA GLU A 127 -17.35 -3.24 29.57
C GLU A 127 -17.46 -2.01 30.47
#